data_AF-A0A3Q2FWX4-F1
#
_entry.id   AF-A0A3Q2FWX4-F1
#
_cell.length_a   1.000
_cell.length_b   1.000
_cell.length_c   1.000
_cell.angle_alpha   90.00
_cell.angle_beta   90.00
_cell.angle_gamma   90.00
#
_symmetry.space_group_name_H-M   'P 1'
#
loop_
_entity.id
_entity.type
_entity.pdbx_description
1 polymer ?
#
loop_
_entity_poly.entity_id
_entity_poly.type
_entity_poly.pdbx_seq_one_letter_code
_entity_poly.pdbx_strand_id
1 'polypeptide(L)'
;VFVLNSLFYLTISDKATDPNNQEDRWDCIEGFYKHVIQETDGPQIALRLIAHKIQSPQEKEALQALTVLEACMNNCGKRFHSEAAKFRFLNELIKVLTPKVPLT
;
A
#
# COMPACT_ATOMS: atom_id res chain seq x y z
N VAL A 1 -4.17 8.99 19.42
CA VAL A 1 -4.39 9.49 18.04
C VAL A 1 -3.52 8.73 17.03
N PHE A 2 -2.18 8.79 17.11
CA PHE A 2 -1.26 8.10 16.18
C PHE A 2 -1.39 6.56 16.11
N VAL A 3 -1.56 5.89 17.27
CA VAL A 3 -1.67 4.42 17.36
C VAL A 3 -3.02 3.90 16.82
N LEU A 4 -4.11 4.65 17.04
CA LEU A 4 -5.43 4.33 16.51
C LEU A 4 -5.48 4.49 14.98
N ASN A 5 -4.86 5.54 14.44
CA ASN A 5 -4.74 5.73 13.00
C ASN A 5 -3.91 4.61 12.36
N SER A 6 -2.76 4.24 12.94
CA SER A 6 -1.97 3.08 12.47
C SER A 6 -2.75 1.77 12.49
N LEU A 7 -3.52 1.49 13.55
CA LEU A 7 -4.37 0.29 13.65
C LEU A 7 -5.49 0.29 12.60
N PHE A 8 -6.09 1.44 12.32
CA PHE A 8 -7.13 1.60 11.30
C PHE A 8 -6.59 1.37 9.88
N TYR A 9 -5.41 1.93 9.57
CA TYR A 9 -4.74 1.65 8.30
C TYR A 9 -4.34 0.18 8.15
N LEU A 10 -3.90 -0.48 9.22
CA LEU A 10 -3.65 -1.91 9.25
C LEU A 10 -4.93 -2.71 8.96
N THR A 11 -6.03 -2.40 9.63
CA THR A 11 -7.29 -3.16 9.45
C THR A 11 -7.87 -3.01 8.04
N ILE A 12 -7.78 -1.83 7.43
CA ILE A 12 -8.29 -1.63 6.06
C ILE A 12 -7.35 -2.25 5.04
N SER A 13 -6.04 -2.10 5.22
CA SER A 13 -5.05 -2.74 4.35
C SER A 13 -5.18 -4.26 4.39
N ASP A 14 -5.34 -4.86 5.58
CA ASP A 14 -5.53 -6.31 5.73
C ASP A 14 -6.82 -6.79 5.07
N LYS A 15 -7.93 -6.06 5.21
CA LYS A 15 -9.19 -6.40 4.52
C LYS A 15 -9.11 -6.24 3.01
N ALA A 16 -8.44 -5.20 2.52
CA ALA A 16 -8.28 -4.94 1.11
C ALA A 16 -7.33 -5.93 0.43
N THR A 17 -6.40 -6.52 1.19
CA THR A 17 -5.35 -7.42 0.69
C THR A 17 -5.49 -8.87 1.18
N ASP A 18 -6.65 -9.25 1.73
CA ASP A 18 -6.90 -10.62 2.20
C ASP A 18 -6.83 -11.61 1.01
N PRO A 19 -5.92 -12.62 1.05
CA PRO A 19 -5.81 -13.63 -0.01
C PRO A 19 -7.11 -14.40 -0.29
N ASN A 20 -8.06 -14.42 0.63
CA ASN A 20 -9.34 -15.11 0.47
C ASN A 20 -10.38 -14.28 -0.29
N ASN A 21 -10.15 -12.99 -0.52
CA ASN A 21 -11.04 -12.11 -1.27
C ASN A 21 -11.29 -12.66 -2.68
N GLN A 22 -12.54 -12.95 -3.07
CA GLN A 22 -12.82 -13.46 -4.43
C GLN A 22 -12.57 -12.41 -5.52
N GLU A 23 -12.69 -11.13 -5.16
CA GLU A 23 -12.51 -9.96 -6.01
C GLU A 23 -11.95 -8.77 -5.21
N ASP A 24 -11.61 -7.69 -5.90
CA ASP A 24 -11.11 -6.47 -5.26
C ASP A 24 -12.16 -5.80 -4.38
N ARG A 25 -11.79 -5.56 -3.11
CA ARG A 25 -12.64 -4.93 -2.11
C ARG A 25 -12.67 -3.42 -2.26
N TRP A 26 -13.31 -2.93 -3.32
CA TRP A 26 -13.37 -1.51 -3.66
C TRP A 26 -13.97 -0.62 -2.57
N ASP A 27 -14.87 -1.16 -1.75
CA ASP A 27 -15.38 -0.52 -0.54
C ASP A 27 -14.25 -0.19 0.46
N CYS A 28 -13.33 -1.14 0.66
CA CYS A 28 -12.18 -0.98 1.53
C CYS A 28 -11.11 -0.08 0.90
N ILE A 29 -10.85 -0.23 -0.40
CA ILE A 29 -9.87 0.58 -1.16
C ILE A 29 -10.29 2.06 -1.14
N GLU A 30 -11.57 2.33 -1.39
CA GLU A 30 -12.11 3.69 -1.32
C GLU A 30 -12.00 4.29 0.08
N GLY A 31 -12.38 3.53 1.11
CA GLY A 31 -12.19 3.94 2.50
C GLY A 31 -10.73 4.25 2.83
N PHE A 32 -9.80 3.45 2.32
CA PHE A 32 -8.36 3.62 2.53
C PHE A 32 -7.88 4.97 1.98
N TYR A 33 -8.05 5.23 0.67
CA TYR A 33 -7.50 6.45 0.08
C TYR A 33 -8.20 7.72 0.58
N LYS A 34 -9.51 7.66 0.90
CA LYS A 34 -10.23 8.79 1.51
C LYS A 34 -9.63 9.17 2.85
N HIS A 35 -9.23 8.18 3.65
CA HIS A 35 -8.58 8.42 4.93
C HIS A 35 -7.14 8.95 4.76
N VAL A 36 -6.37 8.42 3.80
CA VAL A 36 -5.03 8.92 3.45
C VAL A 36 -5.04 10.42 3.13
N ILE A 37 -6.07 10.90 2.42
CA ILE A 37 -6.21 12.31 2.04
C ILE A 37 -6.43 13.21 3.26
N GLN A 38 -7.22 12.74 4.24
CA GLN A 38 -7.60 13.51 5.42
C GLN A 38 -6.44 13.69 6.40
N GLU A 39 -5.58 12.68 6.52
CA GLU A 39 -4.49 12.68 7.50
C GLU A 39 -3.25 13.42 7.01
N THR A 40 -2.54 14.09 7.93
CA THR A 40 -1.34 14.88 7.60
C THR A 40 -0.16 13.98 7.23
N ASP A 41 0.00 12.89 7.95
CA ASP A 41 1.00 11.82 7.81
C ASP A 41 0.48 10.61 7.02
N GLY A 42 -0.79 10.62 6.62
CA GLY A 42 -1.46 9.56 5.87
C GLY A 42 -0.65 9.00 4.70
N PRO A 43 -0.12 9.85 3.78
CA PRO A 43 0.70 9.37 2.67
C PRO A 43 1.93 8.54 3.08
N GLN A 44 2.64 8.95 4.13
CA GLN A 44 3.85 8.27 4.58
C GLN A 44 3.53 6.92 5.21
N ILE A 45 2.46 6.87 6.01
CA ILE A 45 2.00 5.63 6.64
C ILE A 45 1.47 4.66 5.58
N ALA A 46 0.62 5.14 4.67
CA ALA A 46 0.04 4.33 3.61
C ALA A 46 1.09 3.69 2.72
N LEU A 47 2.06 4.46 2.22
CA LEU A 47 3.13 3.93 1.37
C LEU A 47 3.99 2.88 2.10
N ARG A 48 4.24 3.05 3.41
CA ARG A 48 4.96 2.05 4.19
C ARG A 48 4.19 0.73 4.28
N LEU A 49 2.88 0.79 4.51
CA LEU A 49 2.02 -0.40 4.59
C LEU A 49 1.88 -1.09 3.23
N ILE A 50 1.65 -0.30 2.17
CA ILE A 50 1.57 -0.79 0.80
C ILE A 50 2.88 -1.48 0.40
N ALA A 51 4.03 -0.86 0.65
CA ALA A 51 5.34 -1.44 0.33
C ALA A 51 5.57 -2.79 1.04
N HIS A 52 5.11 -2.92 2.28
CA HIS A 52 5.18 -4.19 3.01
C HIS A 52 4.28 -5.26 2.38
N LYS A 53 3.05 -4.89 1.99
CA LYS A 53 2.08 -5.81 1.38
C LYS A 53 2.47 -6.25 -0.04
N ILE A 54 3.04 -5.36 -0.85
CA ILE A 54 3.58 -5.71 -2.19
C ILE A 54 4.70 -6.74 -2.08
N GLN A 55 5.47 -6.72 -0.99
CA GLN A 55 6.52 -7.70 -0.72
C GLN A 55 5.99 -9.04 -0.17
N SER A 56 4.67 -9.19 -0.02
CA SER A 56 4.09 -10.44 0.47
C SER A 56 4.49 -11.61 -0.44
N PRO A 57 4.85 -12.78 0.14
CA PRO A 57 5.06 -13.99 -0.64
C PRO A 57 3.76 -14.53 -1.26
N GLN A 58 2.60 -14.06 -0.79
CA GLN A 58 1.30 -14.43 -1.36
C GLN A 58 1.00 -13.53 -2.56
N GLU A 59 1.05 -14.11 -3.76
CA GLU A 59 0.84 -13.39 -5.02
C GLU A 59 -0.42 -12.53 -5.01
N LYS A 60 -1.52 -13.07 -4.49
CA LYS A 60 -2.80 -12.37 -4.43
C LYS A 60 -2.80 -11.17 -3.49
N GLU A 61 -2.17 -11.29 -2.32
CA GLU A 61 -2.02 -10.16 -1.38
C GLU A 61 -1.17 -9.05 -2.01
N ALA A 62 -0.09 -9.41 -2.70
CA ALA A 62 0.77 -8.47 -3.40
C ALA A 62 0.05 -7.76 -4.57
N LEU A 63 -0.72 -8.50 -5.37
CA LEU A 63 -1.53 -7.94 -6.46
C LEU A 63 -2.59 -6.97 -5.93
N GLN A 64 -3.31 -7.32 -4.87
CA GLN A 64 -4.29 -6.42 -4.25
C GLN A 64 -3.63 -5.17 -3.65
N ALA A 65 -2.43 -5.29 -3.11
CA ALA A 65 -1.66 -4.13 -2.63
C ALA A 65 -1.25 -3.19 -3.78
N LEU A 66 -0.96 -3.73 -4.97
CA LEU A 66 -0.73 -2.93 -6.18
C LEU A 66 -2.01 -2.21 -6.62
N THR A 67 -3.17 -2.85 -6.55
CA THR A 67 -4.47 -2.19 -6.82
C THR A 67 -4.73 -1.03 -5.85
N VAL A 68 -4.43 -1.21 -4.56
CA VAL A 68 -4.53 -0.14 -3.55
C VAL A 68 -3.57 1.01 -3.88
N LEU A 69 -2.33 0.71 -4.29
CA LEU A 69 -1.35 1.72 -4.69
C LEU A 69 -1.84 2.53 -5.89
N GLU A 70 -2.33 1.85 -6.93
CA GLU A 70 -2.89 2.48 -8.13
C GLU A 70 -4.05 3.43 -7.77
N ALA A 71 -5.00 2.95 -6.96
CA ALA A 71 -6.13 3.78 -6.50
C ALA A 71 -5.65 5.01 -5.73
N CYS A 72 -4.65 4.89 -4.87
CA CYS A 72 -4.06 6.03 -4.15
C CYS A 72 -3.33 7.01 -5.10
N MET A 73 -2.60 6.51 -6.10
CA MET A 73 -1.97 7.35 -7.11
C MET A 73 -3.02 8.11 -7.94
N ASN A 74 -4.18 7.53 -8.20
CA ASN A 74 -5.23 8.19 -8.96
C ASN A 74 -6.02 9.23 -8.12
N ASN A 75 -6.18 9.01 -6.81
CA ASN A 75 -7.12 9.79 -5.99
C ASN A 75 -6.48 10.71 -4.94
N CYS A 76 -5.27 10.42 -4.42
CA CYS A 76 -4.72 11.15 -3.28
C CYS A 76 -3.97 12.45 -3.62
N GLY A 77 -3.70 12.68 -4.91
CA GLY A 77 -3.07 13.90 -5.42
C GLY A 77 -1.60 14.11 -4.99
N LYS A 78 -1.14 15.36 -5.15
CA LYS A 78 0.30 15.72 -5.11
C LYS A 78 1.04 15.33 -3.83
N ARG A 79 0.38 15.38 -2.66
CA ARG A 79 0.99 15.01 -1.38
C ARG A 79 1.40 13.54 -1.36
N PHE A 80 0.53 12.67 -1.87
CA PHE A 80 0.82 11.25 -1.99
C PHE A 80 1.90 10.97 -3.03
N HIS A 81 1.77 11.59 -4.22
CA HIS A 81 2.77 11.46 -5.29
C HIS A 81 4.18 11.86 -4.84
N SER A 82 4.29 12.94 -4.07
CA SER A 82 5.57 13.45 -3.57
C SER A 82 6.24 12.48 -2.61
N GLU A 83 5.48 11.74 -1.81
CA GLU A 83 6.03 10.69 -0.93
C GLU A 83 6.35 9.42 -1.73
N ALA A 84 5.50 9.04 -2.69
CA ALA A 84 5.70 7.86 -3.54
C ALA A 84 6.95 8.00 -4.44
N ALA A 85 7.27 9.22 -4.87
CA ALA A 85 8.45 9.51 -5.69
C ALA A 85 9.78 9.49 -4.90
N LYS A 86 9.76 9.34 -3.56
CA LYS A 86 11.00 9.29 -2.77
C LYS A 86 11.68 7.93 -2.91
N PHE A 87 13.01 7.94 -2.95
CA PHE A 87 13.84 6.73 -2.96
C PHE A 87 13.49 5.74 -1.84
N ARG A 88 13.05 6.22 -0.67
CA ARG A 88 12.62 5.35 0.43
C ARG A 88 11.53 4.37 -0.01
N PHE A 89 10.52 4.82 -0.75
CA PHE A 89 9.45 3.95 -1.24
C PHE A 89 9.88 3.18 -2.48
N LEU A 90 10.52 3.85 -3.45
CA LEU A 90 10.98 3.22 -4.69
C LEU A 90 11.96 2.06 -4.44
N ASN A 91 12.84 2.19 -3.45
CA ASN A 91 13.78 1.12 -3.08
C ASN A 91 13.06 -0.13 -2.56
N GLU A 92 11.91 0.00 -1.91
CA GLU A 92 11.11 -1.17 -1.50
C GLU A 92 10.51 -1.89 -2.71
N LEU A 93 10.09 -1.16 -3.75
CA LEU A 93 9.59 -1.75 -5.00
C LEU A 93 10.71 -2.43 -5.80
N ILE A 94 11.89 -1.81 -5.87
CA ILE A 94 13.06 -2.39 -6.56
C ILE A 94 13.44 -3.73 -5.94
N LYS A 95 13.39 -3.87 -4.60
CA LYS A 95 13.68 -5.14 -3.91
C LYS A 95 12.78 -6.29 -4.35
N VAL A 96 11.55 -6.02 -4.77
CA VAL A 96 10.60 -7.03 -5.25
C VAL A 96 11.03 -7.57 -6.61
N LEU A 97 11.54 -6.69 -7.47
CA LEU A 97 11.99 -7.04 -8.82
C LEU A 97 13.39 -7.68 -8.84
N THR A 98 14.22 -7.38 -7.84
CA THR A 98 15.56 -7.94 -7.72
C THR A 98 15.51 -9.43 -7.41
N PRO A 99 16.10 -10.30 -8.25
CA PRO A 99 16.21 -11.72 -7.97
C PRO A 99 16.94 -11.95 -6.64
N LYS A 100 16.33 -12.71 -5.73
CA LYS A 100 16.95 -13.05 -4.43
C LYS A 100 18.05 -14.10 -4.53
N VAL A 101 18.16 -14.77 -5.69
CA VAL A 101 19.12 -15.85 -5.93
C VAL A 101 20.21 -15.33 -6.88
N PRO A 102 21.51 -15.42 -6.53
CA PRO A 102 22.56 -15.08 -7.47
C PRO A 102 22.53 -16.03 -8.67
N LEU A 103 22.71 -15.48 -9.87
CA LEU A 103 22.92 -16.26 -11.10
C LEU A 103 24.26 -16.99 -10.96
N THR A 104 24.22 -18.26 -10.55
CA THR A 104 25.36 -19.18 -10.53
C THR A 104 25.20 -20.22 -11.63
#